data_AF-A0A497GTW5-F1
#
_entry.id   AF-A0A497GTW5-F1
#
_cell.length_a   1.000
_cell.length_b   1.000
_cell.length_c   1.000
_cell.angle_alpha   90.00
_cell.angle_beta   90.00
_cell.angle_gamma   90.00
#
_symmetry.space_group_name_H-M   'P 1'
#
loop_
_entity.id
_entity.type
_entity.pdbx_description
1 polymer ?
#
loop_
_entity_poly.entity_id
_entity_poly.type
_entity_poly.pdbx_seq_one_letter_code
_entity_poly.pdbx_strand_id
1 'polypeptide(L)'
;MMIKVNRVLILLVEHDPGLRRSIIKEVEDVAQLIFNDEKDSYVVHVNLYCDDESLFRNLYLKALEHGVMTLGKGMLAYHEAWTGVPNIHLPLKELQELPPMVRRGVLEHEIAHARLHGSLEYYTSPPYYVDDELLLYVIYCSVKDYEVGIFLRTRGMVREQLEYVSYVLRSLDEKDYYSVVKLFGLTLPFHDLLSSELLEELSKVLEQDVTIIRRKYEEVESLGFYDKVYVLYEFYRRLIQRIQTSHGNKLNR
;
A
#
# COMPACT_ATOMS: atom_id res chain seq x y z
N MET A 1 8.72 -7.59 22.37
CA MET A 1 9.90 -6.71 22.60
C MET A 1 9.51 -5.27 22.30
N MET A 2 10.21 -4.27 22.85
CA MET A 2 9.86 -2.85 22.67
C MET A 2 11.01 -2.10 22.03
N ILE A 3 10.71 -1.27 21.02
CA ILE A 3 11.63 -0.31 20.41
C ILE A 3 11.02 1.08 20.62
N LYS A 4 11.80 2.02 21.15
CA LYS A 4 11.37 3.41 21.28
C LYS A 4 12.13 4.25 20.26
N VAL A 5 11.40 4.90 19.36
CA VAL A 5 11.96 5.86 18.41
C VAL A 5 11.28 7.20 18.63
N ASN A 6 12.05 8.18 19.11
CA ASN A 6 11.53 9.51 19.43
C ASN A 6 10.29 9.43 20.35
N ARG A 7 9.11 9.78 19.84
CA ARG A 7 7.82 9.77 20.55
C ARG A 7 6.95 8.53 20.28
N VAL A 8 7.39 7.66 19.37
CA VAL A 8 6.66 6.46 18.97
C VAL A 8 7.19 5.25 19.72
N LEU A 9 6.27 4.45 20.25
CA LEU A 9 6.57 3.16 20.87
C LEU A 9 6.19 2.04 19.91
N ILE A 10 7.17 1.24 19.49
CA ILE A 10 6.96 0.08 18.62
C ILE A 10 6.95 -1.17 19.48
N LEU A 11 5.82 -1.88 19.46
CA LEU A 11 5.64 -3.16 20.14
C LEU A 11 5.79 -4.29 19.14
N LEU A 12 6.85 -5.08 19.30
CA LEU A 12 7.07 -6.30 18.52
C LEU A 12 6.32 -7.46 19.18
N VAL A 13 5.38 -8.02 18.44
CA VAL A 13 4.49 -9.12 18.85
C VAL A 13 4.85 -10.35 18.05
N GLU A 14 5.26 -11.41 18.74
CA GLU A 14 5.59 -12.71 18.13
C GLU A 14 4.38 -13.62 18.22
N HIS A 15 3.93 -14.14 17.08
CA HIS A 15 2.77 -15.03 17.02
C HIS A 15 3.15 -16.51 17.01
N ASP A 16 4.42 -16.84 16.70
CA ASP A 16 4.90 -18.21 16.57
C ASP A 16 6.10 -18.49 17.51
N PRO A 17 6.11 -19.60 18.27
CA PRO A 17 7.22 -19.95 19.16
C PRO A 17 8.55 -20.19 18.42
N GLY A 18 9.66 -19.73 19.01
CA GLY A 18 11.01 -20.01 18.48
C GLY A 18 11.37 -19.23 17.21
N LEU A 19 10.61 -18.18 16.89
CA LEU A 19 10.80 -17.35 15.71
C LEU A 19 12.21 -16.71 15.69
N ARG A 20 12.91 -16.85 14.55
CA ARG A 20 14.19 -16.19 14.35
C ARG A 20 13.98 -14.69 14.11
N ARG A 21 14.59 -13.88 14.99
CA ARG A 21 14.48 -12.41 15.05
C ARG A 21 15.36 -11.67 14.03
N SER A 22 15.63 -12.27 12.88
CA SER A 22 16.64 -11.78 11.91
C SER A 22 16.34 -10.38 11.36
N ILE A 23 15.07 -10.02 11.18
CA ILE A 23 14.67 -8.73 10.59
C ILE A 23 14.50 -7.60 11.62
N ILE A 24 14.60 -7.89 12.91
CA ILE A 24 14.30 -6.90 13.95
C ILE A 24 15.19 -5.68 13.84
N LYS A 25 16.48 -5.89 13.55
CA LYS A 25 17.41 -4.78 13.40
C LYS A 25 17.04 -3.90 12.20
N GLU A 26 16.60 -4.51 11.10
CA GLU A 26 16.10 -3.80 9.93
C GLU A 26 14.84 -2.98 10.26
N VAL A 27 13.89 -3.56 11.00
CA VAL A 27 12.69 -2.84 11.48
C VAL A 27 13.07 -1.66 12.37
N GLU A 28 14.00 -1.84 13.30
CA GLU A 28 14.50 -0.75 14.17
C GLU A 28 15.15 0.37 13.34
N ASP A 29 16.03 0.02 12.41
CA ASP A 29 16.77 0.99 11.60
C ASP A 29 15.82 1.79 10.69
N VAL A 30 14.86 1.11 10.06
CA VAL A 30 13.83 1.76 9.23
C VAL A 30 12.92 2.64 10.08
N ALA A 31 12.47 2.15 11.24
CA ALA A 31 11.68 2.93 12.17
C ALA A 31 12.40 4.20 12.64
N GLN A 32 13.70 4.12 12.90
CA GLN A 32 14.52 5.29 13.24
C GLN A 32 14.48 6.34 12.14
N LEU A 33 14.58 5.93 10.87
CA LEU A 33 14.52 6.85 9.75
C LEU A 33 13.11 7.44 9.53
N ILE A 34 12.07 6.65 9.74
CA ILE A 34 10.68 7.06 9.49
C ILE A 34 10.11 7.89 10.63
N PHE A 35 10.43 7.62 11.89
CA PHE A 35 9.85 8.32 13.04
C PHE A 35 10.79 9.36 13.69
N ASN A 36 11.98 9.62 13.13
CA ASN A 36 12.98 10.54 13.72
C ASN A 36 12.44 11.92 14.09
N ASP A 37 11.53 12.46 13.29
CA ASP A 37 10.93 13.80 13.41
C ASP A 37 9.45 13.74 13.83
N GLU A 38 8.97 12.58 14.29
CA GLU A 38 7.59 12.42 14.74
C GLU A 38 7.28 13.34 15.93
N LYS A 39 6.15 14.05 15.86
CA LYS A 39 5.72 15.01 16.87
C LYS A 39 4.69 14.40 17.80
N ASP A 40 3.94 13.41 17.35
CA ASP A 40 2.88 12.79 18.14
C ASP A 40 3.37 11.55 18.89
N SER A 41 2.68 11.23 19.98
CA SER A 41 3.00 10.07 20.81
C SER A 41 1.92 9.02 20.64
N TYR A 42 2.29 7.86 20.10
CA TYR A 42 1.39 6.75 19.85
C TYR A 42 2.17 5.42 19.81
N VAL A 43 1.41 4.33 19.71
CA VAL A 43 1.95 2.98 19.66
C VAL A 43 1.78 2.44 18.24
N VAL A 44 2.79 1.71 17.76
CA VAL A 44 2.72 0.91 16.54
C VAL A 44 2.96 -0.55 16.91
N HIS A 45 2.08 -1.45 16.47
CA HIS A 45 2.30 -2.88 16.58
C HIS A 45 3.02 -3.40 15.34
N VAL A 46 4.06 -4.20 15.55
CA VAL A 46 4.71 -4.95 14.49
C VAL A 46 4.58 -6.43 14.82
N ASN A 47 3.65 -7.07 14.12
CA ASN A 47 3.30 -8.48 14.27
C ASN A 47 4.20 -9.34 13.40
N LEU A 48 4.94 -10.24 14.02
CA LEU A 48 5.89 -11.14 13.37
C LEU A 48 5.29 -12.54 13.29
N TYR A 49 5.20 -13.07 12.07
CA TYR A 49 4.68 -14.40 11.78
C TYR A 49 5.76 -15.27 11.15
N CYS A 50 5.70 -16.58 11.36
CA CYS A 50 6.65 -17.50 10.73
C CYS A 50 6.58 -17.46 9.21
N ASP A 51 5.38 -17.38 8.64
CA ASP A 51 5.09 -17.41 7.21
C ASP A 51 3.79 -16.65 6.86
N ASP A 52 3.50 -16.52 5.56
CA ASP A 52 2.27 -15.88 5.05
C ASP A 52 1.00 -16.63 5.47
N GLU A 53 1.05 -17.96 5.65
CA GLU A 53 -0.11 -18.73 6.08
C GLU A 53 -0.52 -18.39 7.53
N SER A 54 0.45 -18.36 8.45
CA SER A 54 0.23 -17.96 9.84
C SER A 54 -0.24 -16.51 9.93
N LEU A 55 0.38 -15.62 9.13
CA LEU A 55 -0.05 -14.23 9.01
C LEU A 55 -1.51 -14.13 8.59
N PHE A 56 -1.85 -14.69 7.42
CA PHE A 56 -3.17 -14.53 6.82
C PHE A 56 -4.27 -15.11 7.71
N ARG A 57 -4.01 -16.26 8.36
CA ARG A 57 -4.94 -16.84 9.33
C ARG A 57 -5.26 -15.88 10.47
N ASN A 58 -4.23 -15.29 11.08
CA ASN A 58 -4.41 -14.37 12.21
C ASN A 58 -5.04 -13.04 11.78
N LEU A 59 -4.63 -12.49 10.63
CA LEU A 59 -5.20 -11.27 10.08
C LEU A 59 -6.69 -11.46 9.75
N TYR A 60 -7.06 -12.60 9.16
CA TYR A 60 -8.44 -12.94 8.85
C TYR A 60 -9.30 -13.09 10.10
N LEU A 61 -8.80 -13.77 11.14
CA LEU A 61 -9.51 -13.87 12.43
C LEU A 61 -9.74 -12.49 13.06
N LYS A 62 -8.71 -11.64 13.07
CA LYS A 62 -8.82 -10.25 13.54
C LYS A 62 -9.86 -9.46 12.73
N ALA A 63 -9.88 -9.63 11.41
CA ALA A 63 -10.85 -8.95 10.55
C ALA A 63 -12.29 -9.36 10.89
N LEU A 64 -12.52 -10.65 11.13
CA LEU A 64 -13.82 -11.16 11.57
C LEU A 64 -14.24 -10.58 12.93
N GLU A 65 -13.32 -10.47 13.89
CA GLU A 65 -13.57 -9.87 15.22
C GLU A 65 -14.02 -8.41 15.12
N HIS A 66 -13.54 -7.69 14.10
CA HIS A 66 -13.85 -6.27 13.88
C HIS A 66 -14.91 -6.03 12.80
N GLY A 67 -15.48 -7.08 12.20
CA GLY A 67 -16.47 -6.94 11.13
C GLY A 67 -15.91 -6.31 9.85
N VAL A 68 -14.61 -6.45 9.61
CA VAL A 68 -13.90 -5.92 8.44
C VAL A 68 -13.68 -7.04 7.42
N MET A 69 -13.75 -6.70 6.13
CA MET A 69 -13.38 -7.61 5.06
C MET A 69 -11.91 -7.40 4.67
N THR A 70 -11.13 -8.49 4.64
CA THR A 70 -9.76 -8.48 4.12
C THR A 70 -9.75 -8.91 2.66
N LEU A 71 -9.21 -8.06 1.79
CA LEU A 71 -9.04 -8.37 0.36
C LEU A 71 -7.54 -8.54 0.05
N GLY A 72 -7.19 -9.68 -0.57
CA GLY A 72 -5.83 -10.00 -0.99
C GLY A 72 -5.09 -10.95 -0.03
N LYS A 73 -4.58 -12.05 -0.58
CA LYS A 73 -3.64 -12.98 0.07
C LYS A 73 -2.33 -12.96 -0.72
N GLY A 74 -1.20 -13.25 -0.05
CA GLY A 74 0.12 -13.32 -0.69
C GLY A 74 0.79 -11.95 -0.90
N MET A 75 0.37 -10.91 -0.18
CA MET A 75 1.09 -9.65 -0.13
C MET A 75 2.41 -9.83 0.64
N LEU A 76 3.45 -9.07 0.29
CA LEU A 76 4.76 -9.15 0.96
C LEU A 76 4.71 -8.73 2.44
N ALA A 77 3.76 -7.88 2.79
CA ALA A 77 3.42 -7.45 4.14
C ALA A 77 2.04 -6.79 4.12
N TYR A 78 1.48 -6.52 5.30
CA TYR A 78 0.17 -5.88 5.44
C TYR A 78 0.20 -4.80 6.52
N HIS A 79 -0.57 -3.73 6.32
CA HIS A 79 -0.79 -2.69 7.32
C HIS A 79 -2.27 -2.38 7.52
N GLU A 80 -2.71 -2.35 8.78
CA GLU A 80 -4.07 -1.96 9.17
C GLU A 80 -4.09 -1.10 10.44
N ALA A 81 -5.19 -0.36 10.64
CA ALA A 81 -5.42 0.41 11.84
C ALA A 81 -6.90 0.38 12.27
N TRP A 82 -7.57 -0.76 12.13
CA TRP A 82 -9.01 -0.94 12.38
C TRP A 82 -9.43 -0.66 13.83
N THR A 83 -8.47 -0.57 14.74
CA THR A 83 -8.68 -0.22 16.15
C THR A 83 -8.23 1.21 16.50
N GLY A 84 -7.77 1.98 15.51
CA GLY A 84 -7.11 3.27 15.71
C GLY A 84 -5.65 3.16 16.18
N VAL A 85 -5.10 1.95 16.23
CA VAL A 85 -3.68 1.68 16.48
C VAL A 85 -3.07 1.10 15.20
N PRO A 86 -2.00 1.69 14.64
CA PRO A 86 -1.29 1.12 13.51
C PRO A 86 -0.73 -0.28 13.82
N ASN A 87 -0.99 -1.22 12.93
CA ASN A 87 -0.49 -2.60 12.99
C ASN A 87 0.14 -2.97 11.65
N ILE A 88 1.39 -3.42 11.71
CA ILE A 88 2.13 -3.98 10.59
C ILE A 88 2.20 -5.49 10.80
N HIS A 89 2.00 -6.27 9.74
CA HIS A 89 2.03 -7.72 9.74
C HIS A 89 3.11 -8.21 8.78
N LEU A 90 4.11 -8.94 9.31
CA LEU A 90 5.32 -9.33 8.59
C LEU A 90 5.46 -10.87 8.53
N PRO A 91 5.40 -11.48 7.34
CA PRO A 91 5.64 -12.90 7.15
C PRO A 91 7.16 -13.16 7.02
N LEU A 92 7.79 -13.66 8.08
CA LEU A 92 9.25 -13.62 8.20
C LEU A 92 9.98 -14.49 7.19
N LYS A 93 9.44 -15.67 6.85
CA LYS A 93 10.04 -16.58 5.87
C LYS A 93 10.10 -15.90 4.50
N GLU A 94 8.97 -15.40 4.02
CA GLU A 94 8.82 -14.76 2.71
C GLU A 94 9.69 -13.51 2.61
N LEU A 95 9.69 -12.66 3.65
CA LEU A 95 10.56 -11.47 3.69
C LEU A 95 12.06 -11.84 3.63
N GLN A 96 12.46 -12.95 4.26
CA GLN A 96 13.86 -13.40 4.24
C GLN A 96 14.29 -13.95 2.87
N GLU A 97 13.36 -14.48 2.09
CA GLU A 97 13.59 -14.96 0.73
C GLU A 97 13.72 -13.80 -0.29
N LEU A 98 13.27 -12.59 0.07
CA LEU A 98 13.43 -11.41 -0.78
C LEU A 98 14.88 -10.92 -0.86
N PRO A 99 15.30 -10.35 -2.01
CA PRO A 99 16.53 -9.58 -2.10
C PRO A 99 16.58 -8.50 -1.01
N PRO A 100 17.73 -8.27 -0.34
CA PRO A 100 17.81 -7.36 0.82
C PRO A 100 17.26 -5.95 0.56
N MET A 101 17.47 -5.42 -0.65
CA MET A 101 16.95 -4.10 -1.03
C MET A 101 15.43 -4.07 -1.18
N VAL A 102 14.85 -5.14 -1.74
CA VAL A 102 13.40 -5.29 -1.86
C VAL A 102 12.79 -5.43 -0.48
N ARG A 103 13.36 -6.28 0.39
CA ARG A 103 12.91 -6.41 1.78
C ARG A 103 12.93 -5.07 2.51
N ARG A 104 14.02 -4.33 2.37
CA ARG A 104 14.14 -3.00 2.98
C ARG A 104 13.07 -2.04 2.45
N GLY A 105 12.82 -2.04 1.14
CA GLY A 105 11.76 -1.24 0.53
C GLY A 105 10.37 -1.58 1.06
N VAL A 106 10.06 -2.87 1.25
CA VAL A 106 8.80 -3.32 1.90
C VAL A 106 8.70 -2.78 3.32
N LEU A 107 9.76 -2.92 4.13
CA LEU A 107 9.76 -2.42 5.51
C LEU A 107 9.57 -0.90 5.57
N GLU A 108 10.25 -0.15 4.70
CA GLU A 108 10.09 1.31 4.59
C GLU A 108 8.66 1.70 4.23
N HIS A 109 8.05 0.99 3.26
CA HIS A 109 6.67 1.24 2.82
C HIS A 109 5.65 1.02 3.93
N GLU A 110 5.70 -0.14 4.59
CA GLU A 110 4.74 -0.48 5.64
C GLU A 110 4.91 0.35 6.92
N ILE A 111 6.15 0.68 7.29
CA ILE A 111 6.40 1.54 8.45
C ILE A 111 5.97 2.99 8.14
N ALA A 112 6.08 3.45 6.90
CA ALA A 112 5.54 4.74 6.48
C ALA A 112 4.00 4.75 6.51
N HIS A 113 3.34 3.64 6.13
CA HIS A 113 1.90 3.51 6.34
C HIS A 113 1.51 3.66 7.82
N ALA A 114 2.26 3.05 8.75
CA ALA A 114 1.98 3.20 10.17
C ALA A 114 2.14 4.63 10.69
N ARG A 115 2.97 5.44 10.02
CA ARG A 115 3.10 6.87 10.32
C ARG A 115 1.94 7.69 9.75
N LEU A 116 1.61 7.48 8.48
CA LEU A 116 0.69 8.34 7.75
C LEU A 116 -0.78 7.93 7.95
N HIS A 117 -1.05 6.64 8.08
CA HIS A 117 -2.39 6.06 7.97
C HIS A 117 -2.84 5.34 9.24
N GLY A 118 -2.53 5.92 10.41
CA GLY A 118 -2.86 5.34 11.71
C GLY A 118 -4.29 5.59 12.20
N SER A 119 -5.07 6.44 11.52
CA SER A 119 -6.44 6.77 11.92
C SER A 119 -7.46 5.88 11.23
N LEU A 120 -8.67 5.79 11.82
CA LEU A 120 -9.79 5.03 11.25
C LEU A 120 -10.30 5.61 9.92
N GLU A 121 -10.06 6.90 9.65
CA GLU A 121 -10.49 7.57 8.41
C GLU A 121 -9.98 6.84 7.16
N TYR A 122 -8.78 6.26 7.22
CA TYR A 122 -8.17 5.50 6.13
C TYR A 122 -8.77 4.09 5.91
N TYR A 123 -9.77 3.72 6.72
CA TYR A 123 -10.35 2.37 6.77
C TYR A 123 -11.89 2.36 6.84
N THR A 124 -12.53 3.53 6.89
CA THR A 124 -13.99 3.66 6.92
C THR A 124 -14.53 4.14 5.58
N SER A 125 -15.75 3.74 5.24
CA SER A 125 -16.40 4.14 3.98
C SER A 125 -16.55 5.67 3.90
N PRO A 126 -16.30 6.30 2.73
CA PRO A 126 -16.48 7.73 2.60
C PRO A 126 -17.97 8.09 2.62
N PRO A 127 -18.35 9.34 2.96
CA PRO A 127 -19.75 9.78 3.00
C PRO A 127 -20.34 10.05 1.59
N TYR A 128 -19.90 9.32 0.58
CA TYR A 128 -20.25 9.50 -0.82
C TYR A 128 -20.91 8.25 -1.41
N TYR A 129 -21.73 8.44 -2.46
CA TYR A 129 -22.33 7.31 -3.16
C TYR A 129 -21.28 6.55 -3.98
N VAL A 130 -21.27 5.23 -3.82
CA VAL A 130 -20.37 4.28 -4.49
C VAL A 130 -21.21 3.08 -4.94
N ASP A 131 -21.02 2.63 -6.17
CA ASP A 131 -21.67 1.43 -6.72
C ASP A 131 -20.68 0.31 -7.10
N ASP A 132 -19.40 0.52 -6.84
CA ASP A 132 -18.32 -0.43 -7.07
C ASP A 132 -17.37 -0.42 -5.87
N GLU A 133 -17.63 -1.31 -4.92
CA GLU A 133 -16.85 -1.43 -3.68
C GLU A 133 -15.42 -1.91 -3.93
N LEU A 134 -15.19 -2.71 -4.99
CA LEU A 134 -13.86 -3.18 -5.35
C LEU A 134 -13.03 -2.03 -5.91
N LEU A 135 -13.60 -1.20 -6.79
CA LEU A 135 -12.94 0.02 -7.26
C LEU A 135 -12.62 0.94 -6.09
N LEU A 136 -13.58 1.16 -5.18
CA LEU A 136 -13.36 1.97 -4.00
C LEU A 136 -12.17 1.45 -3.19
N TYR A 137 -12.15 0.14 -2.90
CA TYR A 137 -11.07 -0.49 -2.15
C TYR A 137 -9.70 -0.26 -2.80
N VAL A 138 -9.56 -0.51 -4.11
CA VAL A 138 -8.26 -0.32 -4.78
C VAL A 138 -7.86 1.15 -4.86
N ILE A 139 -8.80 2.08 -4.90
CA ILE A 139 -8.52 3.52 -4.82
C ILE A 139 -8.01 3.90 -3.42
N TYR A 140 -8.59 3.37 -2.35
CA TYR A 140 -8.06 3.55 -1.00
C TYR A 140 -6.60 3.09 -0.91
N CYS A 141 -6.30 1.89 -1.42
CA CYS A 141 -4.92 1.40 -1.49
C CYS A 141 -4.03 2.32 -2.33
N SER A 142 -4.49 2.72 -3.51
CA SER A 142 -3.72 3.53 -4.45
C SER A 142 -3.39 4.92 -3.89
N VAL A 143 -4.34 5.60 -3.27
CA VAL A 143 -4.10 6.91 -2.62
C VAL A 143 -3.08 6.77 -1.49
N LYS A 144 -3.23 5.76 -0.65
CA LYS A 144 -2.30 5.52 0.47
C LYS A 144 -0.90 5.17 -0.03
N ASP A 145 -0.77 4.34 -1.05
CA ASP A 145 0.53 3.98 -1.64
C ASP A 145 1.20 5.20 -2.27
N TYR A 146 0.42 6.08 -2.91
CA TYR A 146 0.90 7.35 -3.46
C TYR A 146 1.45 8.27 -2.35
N GLU A 147 0.69 8.48 -1.28
CA GLU A 147 1.09 9.33 -0.15
C GLU A 147 2.36 8.78 0.53
N VAL A 148 2.46 7.46 0.71
CA VAL A 148 3.69 6.83 1.21
C VAL A 148 4.86 7.05 0.25
N GLY A 149 4.69 6.82 -1.05
CA GLY A 149 5.78 7.00 -2.01
C GLY A 149 6.29 8.44 -2.05
N ILE A 150 5.40 9.43 -2.01
CA ILE A 150 5.79 10.85 -1.91
C ILE A 150 6.56 11.12 -0.61
N PHE A 151 6.05 10.63 0.52
CA PHE A 151 6.71 10.76 1.82
C PHE A 151 8.13 10.14 1.84
N LEU A 152 8.29 8.93 1.33
CA LEU A 152 9.57 8.23 1.27
C LEU A 152 10.54 8.92 0.31
N ARG A 153 10.05 9.33 -0.86
CA ARG A 153 10.84 10.07 -1.85
C ARG A 153 11.38 11.38 -1.30
N THR A 154 10.55 12.17 -0.61
CA THR A 154 10.97 13.45 -0.02
C THR A 154 12.04 13.29 1.07
N ARG A 155 12.18 12.09 1.63
CA ARG A 155 13.20 11.72 2.62
C ARG A 155 14.42 11.03 2.02
N GLY A 156 14.50 10.93 0.69
CA GLY A 156 15.62 10.31 -0.01
C GLY A 156 15.61 8.78 -0.01
N MET A 157 14.55 8.14 0.47
CA MET A 157 14.35 6.68 0.40
C MET A 157 13.85 6.29 -0.99
N VAL A 158 14.72 6.42 -1.98
CA VAL A 158 14.36 6.25 -3.40
C VAL A 158 14.80 4.89 -3.92
N ARG A 159 16.05 4.50 -3.64
CA ARG A 159 16.70 3.36 -4.28
C ARG A 159 16.02 2.03 -3.90
N GLU A 160 15.75 1.83 -2.62
CA GLU A 160 15.04 0.68 -2.06
C GLU A 160 13.60 0.60 -2.58
N GLN A 161 12.93 1.76 -2.71
CA GLN A 161 11.58 1.84 -3.26
C GLN A 161 11.55 1.47 -4.75
N LEU A 162 12.52 1.91 -5.56
CA LEU A 162 12.60 1.49 -6.96
C LEU A 162 12.77 -0.03 -7.12
N GLU A 163 13.57 -0.66 -6.26
CA GLU A 163 13.74 -2.13 -6.26
C GLU A 163 12.44 -2.83 -5.82
N TYR A 164 11.78 -2.33 -4.77
CA TYR A 164 10.50 -2.86 -4.31
C TYR A 164 9.40 -2.74 -5.38
N VAL A 165 9.21 -1.55 -5.94
CA VAL A 165 8.24 -1.27 -7.01
C VAL A 165 8.51 -2.19 -8.21
N SER A 166 9.77 -2.29 -8.65
CA SER A 166 10.17 -3.17 -9.76
C SER A 166 9.90 -4.64 -9.47
N TYR A 167 10.10 -5.09 -8.22
CA TYR A 167 9.79 -6.46 -7.80
C TYR A 167 8.30 -6.75 -7.87
N VAL A 168 7.46 -5.85 -7.35
CA VAL A 168 5.99 -5.98 -7.42
C VAL A 168 5.53 -6.05 -8.87
N LEU A 169 6.03 -5.18 -9.73
CA LEU A 169 5.60 -5.14 -11.13
C LEU A 169 5.98 -6.39 -11.93
N ARG A 170 7.08 -7.06 -11.57
CA ARG A 170 7.52 -8.31 -12.21
C ARG A 170 6.79 -9.55 -11.70
N SER A 171 6.18 -9.49 -10.52
CA SER A 171 5.49 -10.62 -9.89
C SER A 171 3.99 -10.66 -10.21
N LEU A 172 3.49 -9.71 -11.00
CA LEU A 172 2.09 -9.65 -11.39
C LEU A 172 1.87 -10.38 -12.72
N ASP A 173 1.31 -11.59 -12.61
CA ASP A 173 0.96 -12.44 -13.76
C ASP A 173 -0.22 -11.88 -14.58
N GLU A 174 -1.17 -11.17 -13.93
CA GLU A 174 -2.36 -10.63 -14.59
C GLU A 174 -2.55 -9.13 -14.28
N LYS A 175 -2.47 -8.29 -15.32
CA LYS A 175 -2.69 -6.83 -15.23
C LYS A 175 -4.17 -6.51 -15.48
N ASP A 176 -5.05 -6.90 -14.57
CA ASP A 176 -6.46 -6.48 -14.62
C ASP A 176 -6.61 -4.99 -14.27
N TYR A 177 -7.78 -4.44 -14.59
CA TYR A 177 -8.07 -3.02 -14.40
C TYR A 177 -7.84 -2.56 -12.95
N TYR A 178 -8.36 -3.29 -11.96
CA TYR A 178 -8.29 -2.89 -10.54
C TYR A 178 -6.86 -2.99 -9.99
N SER A 179 -6.14 -4.04 -10.38
CA SER A 179 -4.71 -4.18 -10.05
C SER A 179 -3.89 -3.03 -10.60
N VAL A 180 -4.13 -2.63 -11.85
CA VAL A 180 -3.43 -1.49 -12.46
C VAL A 180 -3.77 -0.16 -11.78
N VAL A 181 -5.04 0.06 -11.39
CA VAL A 181 -5.43 1.24 -10.61
C VAL A 181 -4.64 1.34 -9.31
N LYS A 182 -4.49 0.23 -8.57
CA LYS A 182 -3.67 0.17 -7.36
C LYS A 182 -2.20 0.46 -7.65
N LEU A 183 -1.63 -0.13 -8.70
CA LEU A 183 -0.22 0.02 -9.03
C LEU A 183 0.17 1.43 -9.44
N PHE A 184 -0.77 2.23 -9.95
CA PHE A 184 -0.50 3.65 -10.21
C PHE A 184 -0.15 4.40 -8.92
N GLY A 185 -0.84 4.14 -7.81
CA GLY A 185 -0.50 4.71 -6.51
C GLY A 185 0.93 4.41 -6.11
N LEU A 186 1.34 3.15 -6.28
CA LEU A 186 2.69 2.68 -5.95
C LEU A 186 3.78 3.25 -6.89
N THR A 187 3.48 3.45 -8.18
CA THR A 187 4.48 3.81 -9.21
C THR A 187 4.61 5.29 -9.48
N LEU A 188 3.52 6.06 -9.40
CA LEU A 188 3.50 7.48 -9.76
C LEU A 188 4.46 8.35 -8.93
N PRO A 189 4.70 8.11 -7.63
CA PRO A 189 5.68 8.87 -6.88
C PRO A 189 7.10 8.76 -7.43
N PHE A 190 7.40 7.73 -8.23
CA PHE A 190 8.72 7.46 -8.82
C PHE A 190 8.71 7.45 -10.35
N HIS A 191 7.66 7.99 -10.99
CA HIS A 191 7.43 7.89 -12.43
C HIS A 191 8.61 8.38 -13.30
N ASP A 192 9.36 9.37 -12.85
CA ASP A 192 10.52 9.95 -13.55
C ASP A 192 11.80 9.10 -13.44
N LEU A 193 11.78 8.07 -12.60
CA LEU A 193 12.90 7.15 -12.36
C LEU A 193 12.58 5.72 -12.82
N LEU A 194 11.32 5.42 -13.13
CA LEU A 194 10.88 4.14 -13.65
C LEU A 194 11.02 4.09 -15.18
N SER A 195 11.10 2.88 -15.74
CA SER A 195 11.11 2.68 -17.19
C SER A 195 9.82 3.19 -17.82
N SER A 196 9.93 4.01 -18.87
CA SER A 196 8.78 4.48 -19.64
C SER A 196 7.96 3.32 -20.21
N GLU A 197 8.62 2.26 -20.68
CA GLU A 197 7.97 1.06 -21.21
C GLU A 197 7.01 0.43 -20.18
N LEU A 198 7.46 0.38 -18.93
CA LEU A 198 6.67 -0.22 -17.85
C LEU A 198 5.44 0.62 -17.49
N LEU A 199 5.59 1.95 -17.44
CA LEU A 199 4.45 2.85 -17.21
C LEU A 199 3.48 2.81 -18.40
N GLU A 200 3.99 2.70 -19.62
CA GLU A 200 3.19 2.54 -20.83
C GLU A 200 2.38 1.23 -20.80
N GLU A 201 2.97 0.12 -20.36
CA GLU A 201 2.25 -1.16 -20.21
C GLU A 201 1.07 -1.06 -19.25
N LEU A 202 1.23 -0.39 -18.10
CA LEU A 202 0.12 -0.14 -17.17
C LEU A 202 -0.94 0.76 -17.82
N SER A 203 -0.49 1.82 -18.51
CA SER A 203 -1.38 2.78 -19.16
C SER A 203 -2.27 2.16 -20.26
N LYS A 204 -1.79 1.10 -20.93
CA LYS A 204 -2.54 0.37 -21.96
C LYS A 204 -3.79 -0.30 -21.39
N VAL A 205 -3.72 -0.88 -20.20
CA VAL A 205 -4.87 -1.52 -19.53
C VAL A 205 -5.98 -0.52 -19.25
N LEU A 206 -5.61 0.71 -18.92
CA LEU A 206 -6.55 1.79 -18.63
C LEU A 206 -6.98 2.58 -19.87
N GLU A 207 -6.42 2.30 -21.05
CA GLU A 207 -6.60 3.11 -22.27
C GLU A 207 -6.43 4.62 -21.99
N GLN A 208 -5.42 4.99 -21.19
CA GLN A 208 -5.27 6.36 -20.70
C GLN A 208 -3.80 6.71 -20.49
N ASP A 209 -3.38 7.87 -21.02
CA ASP A 209 -2.03 8.40 -20.86
C ASP A 209 -1.64 8.56 -19.38
N VAL A 210 -0.47 8.02 -19.00
CA VAL A 210 0.08 8.10 -17.64
C VAL A 210 0.21 9.54 -17.14
N THR A 211 0.48 10.50 -18.03
CA THR A 211 0.58 11.93 -17.68
C THR A 211 -0.76 12.48 -17.21
N ILE A 212 -1.88 12.02 -17.79
CA ILE A 212 -3.22 12.43 -17.38
C ILE A 212 -3.55 11.82 -16.01
N ILE A 213 -3.20 10.55 -15.80
CA ILE A 213 -3.38 9.87 -14.51
C ILE A 213 -2.56 10.60 -13.43
N ARG A 214 -1.27 10.84 -13.68
CA ARG A 214 -0.38 11.58 -12.77
C ARG A 214 -0.95 12.95 -12.38
N ARG A 215 -1.38 13.74 -13.36
CA ARG A 215 -1.99 15.06 -13.11
C ARG A 215 -3.23 14.96 -12.22
N LYS A 216 -3.99 13.86 -12.31
CA LYS A 216 -5.16 13.64 -11.46
C LYS A 216 -4.77 13.40 -10.00
N TYR A 217 -3.66 12.70 -9.74
CA TYR A 217 -3.12 12.56 -8.37
C TYR A 217 -2.60 13.88 -7.82
N GLU A 218 -1.87 14.65 -8.64
CA GLU A 218 -1.35 15.98 -8.28
C GLU A 218 -2.50 16.96 -7.96
N GLU A 219 -3.59 16.92 -8.73
CA GLU A 219 -4.77 17.76 -8.53
C GLU A 219 -5.43 17.54 -7.16
N VAL A 220 -5.48 16.28 -6.69
CA VAL A 220 -6.15 15.93 -5.44
C VAL A 220 -5.24 16.02 -4.22
N GLU A 221 -3.93 16.21 -4.38
CA GLU A 221 -2.94 16.12 -3.30
C GLU A 221 -3.27 17.01 -2.08
N SER A 222 -3.87 18.18 -2.33
CA SER A 222 -4.25 19.16 -1.30
C SER A 222 -5.60 18.91 -0.62
N LEU A 223 -6.39 17.96 -1.10
CA LEU A 223 -7.75 17.67 -0.58
C LEU A 223 -7.72 16.84 0.71
N GLY A 224 -8.85 16.76 1.41
CA GLY A 224 -9.03 15.79 2.49
C GLY A 224 -9.08 14.35 1.96
N PHE A 225 -8.78 13.35 2.80
CA PHE A 225 -8.59 11.97 2.32
C PHE A 225 -9.82 11.41 1.59
N TYR A 226 -11.03 11.58 2.14
CA TYR A 226 -12.25 11.14 1.45
C TYR A 226 -12.48 11.84 0.11
N ASP A 227 -12.12 13.12 0.01
CA ASP A 227 -12.26 13.89 -1.24
C ASP A 227 -11.27 13.40 -2.29
N LYS A 228 -10.01 13.11 -1.90
CA LYS A 228 -9.02 12.48 -2.78
C LYS A 228 -9.54 11.18 -3.36
N VAL A 229 -9.98 10.29 -2.47
CA VAL A 229 -10.54 8.99 -2.83
C VAL A 229 -11.72 9.18 -3.78
N TYR A 230 -12.67 10.05 -3.46
CA TYR A 230 -13.88 10.18 -4.27
C TYR A 230 -13.62 10.75 -5.66
N VAL A 231 -12.76 11.77 -5.78
CA VAL A 231 -12.38 12.33 -7.09
C VAL A 231 -11.67 11.29 -7.95
N LEU A 232 -10.76 10.51 -7.36
CA LEU A 232 -10.07 9.44 -8.08
C LEU A 232 -11.02 8.29 -8.42
N TYR A 233 -11.89 7.88 -7.50
CA TYR A 233 -12.94 6.89 -7.73
C TYR A 233 -13.80 7.27 -8.94
N GLU A 234 -14.32 8.51 -8.99
CA GLU A 234 -15.13 8.99 -10.13
C GLU A 234 -14.34 9.02 -11.44
N PHE A 235 -13.06 9.41 -11.39
CA PHE A 235 -12.17 9.41 -12.55
C PHE A 235 -12.01 7.99 -13.12
N TYR A 236 -11.65 7.02 -12.29
CA TYR A 236 -11.46 5.64 -12.73
C TYR A 236 -12.79 4.93 -13.03
N ARG A 237 -13.88 5.26 -12.35
CA ARG A 237 -15.22 4.74 -12.65
C ARG A 237 -15.66 5.12 -14.07
N ARG A 238 -15.47 6.37 -14.46
CA ARG A 238 -15.79 6.82 -15.84
C ARG A 238 -14.88 6.17 -16.87
N LEU A 239 -13.63 5.93 -16.50
CA LEU A 239 -12.66 5.30 -17.37
C LEU A 239 -13.05 3.85 -17.70
N ILE A 240 -13.37 3.04 -16.70
CA ILE A 240 -13.81 1.65 -16.92
C ILE A 240 -15.12 1.58 -17.74
N GLN A 241 -16.09 2.46 -17.48
CA GLN A 241 -17.33 2.54 -18.25
C GLN A 241 -17.09 2.85 -19.74
N ARG A 242 -16.15 3.76 -20.04
CA ARG A 242 -15.75 4.10 -21.41
C ARG A 242 -15.11 2.91 -22.13
N ILE A 243 -14.23 2.17 -21.45
CA ILE A 243 -13.57 0.98 -21.99
C ILE A 243 -14.62 -0.09 -22.30
N GLN A 244 -15.51 -0.40 -21.36
CA GLN A 244 -16.57 -1.40 -21.52
C GLN A 244 -17.53 -1.05 -22.67
N THR A 245 -17.93 0.22 -22.80
CA THR A 245 -18.79 0.69 -23.90
C THR A 245 -18.09 0.55 -25.26
N SER A 246 -16.80 0.91 -25.33
CA SER A 246 -16.01 0.83 -26.56
C SER A 246 -15.82 -0.62 -27.04
N HIS A 247 -15.60 -1.55 -26.11
CA HIS A 247 -15.46 -2.97 -26.42
C HIS A 247 -16.80 -3.64 -26.75
N GLY A 248 -17.88 -3.30 -26.04
CA GLY A 248 -19.23 -3.79 -26.35
C GLY A 248 -19.70 -3.38 -27.76
N ASN A 249 -19.34 -2.18 -28.21
CA ASN A 249 -19.63 -1.71 -29.57
C ASN A 249 -18.78 -2.39 -30.66
N LYS A 250 -17.58 -2.89 -30.32
CA LYS A 250 -16.71 -3.65 -31.26
C LYS A 250 -17.16 -5.10 -31.44
N LEU A 251 -17.80 -5.70 -30.44
CA LEU A 251 -18.33 -7.07 -30.51
C LEU A 251 -19.67 -7.16 -31.26
N ASN A 252 -20.38 -6.04 -31.40
CA ASN A 252 -21.67 -5.94 -32.08
C ASN A 252 -21.58 -5.39 -33.52
N ARG A 253 -20.39 -5.34 -34.12
CA ARG A 253 -20.12 -4.96 -35.51
C ARG A 253 -19.35 -6.06 -36.22
#